data_AF-F4Q2H7-F1
#
_entry.id   AF-F4Q2H7-F1
#
_cell.length_a   1.000
_cell.length_b   1.000
_cell.length_c   1.000
_cell.angle_alpha   90.00
_cell.angle_beta   90.00
_cell.angle_gamma   90.00
#
_symmetry.space_group_name_H-M   'P 1'
#
loop_
_entity.id
_entity.type
_entity.pdbx_description
1 polymer ?
#
loop_
_entity_poly.entity_id
_entity_poly.type
_entity_poly.pdbx_seq_one_letter_code
_entity_poly.pdbx_strand_id
1 'polypeptide(L)'
;MDRQTYHTSTTNQQKSYQTVMKVIFALAIIGILAFVLYTPTEAKKGPTITDKVYFDIEIGGEEVGRVVMGLYGKTVPKTAENFKQLCTGEKGIGQSGKALHYQGSKFHRIIPNFMIQGGDFTRGDGTGGESIYGKKFDDESFKLKHTKPGLLSMANSGPNTNGSQFFITTVVTSWLDGRHVVFGEILEGMEIIKKIEAVGSQSGTPSKTVVISASGVLSEEREKKMITNNINSFFKNTKISGLSQKENQMLLNMNPREFSKILKESGILFSKYPASLIIQNRPNKLFSISKDDSLWNAISYMDSSSSRLFVLDHHQTIINLLSESDIINLVAQNIHLLGEIRSKTIQQIGLCSAPVKVYNKDMRVITVLELLLQKNVSAVPIIDQTDNKLIANFSVSNLKGLGENNFSELMLPVYEYLQFQSIKEMNKKQSSLEKSFHPLVLHEWDTFENAIFKLAATKVHQLWVVNIDYVPISVVTINSILKLLTVQRMDLRP
;
A
#
# COMPACT_ATOMS: atom_id res chain seq x y z
N MET A 1 27.96 42.07 -12.88
CA MET A 1 27.57 41.08 -11.84
C MET A 1 28.16 39.74 -12.27
N ASP A 2 29.22 39.31 -11.60
CA ASP A 2 30.10 38.24 -12.07
C ASP A 2 29.51 36.83 -11.98
N ARG A 3 29.83 35.99 -12.99
CA ARG A 3 29.40 34.58 -13.06
C ARG A 3 29.87 33.72 -11.87
N GLN A 4 30.94 34.11 -11.18
CA GLN A 4 31.45 33.38 -10.02
C GLN A 4 30.59 33.57 -8.76
N THR A 5 29.98 34.75 -8.56
CA THR A 5 29.08 35.02 -7.43
C THR A 5 27.70 34.39 -7.61
N TYR A 6 27.25 34.18 -8.85
CA TYR A 6 26.04 33.41 -9.16
C TYR A 6 26.20 31.90 -8.91
N HIS A 7 27.37 31.31 -9.20
CA HIS A 7 27.61 29.88 -8.98
C HIS A 7 27.82 29.50 -7.51
N THR A 8 28.42 30.38 -6.71
CA THR A 8 28.62 30.16 -5.26
C THR A 8 27.34 30.38 -4.44
N SER A 9 26.49 31.32 -4.85
CA SER A 9 25.18 31.55 -4.20
C SER A 9 24.19 30.40 -4.47
N THR A 10 24.14 29.87 -5.70
CA THR A 10 23.29 28.72 -6.07
C THR A 10 23.71 27.40 -5.40
N THR A 11 25.02 27.16 -5.25
CA THR A 11 25.54 25.97 -4.54
C THR A 11 25.33 26.03 -3.02
N ASN A 12 25.44 27.21 -2.41
CA ASN A 12 25.10 27.39 -0.99
C ASN A 12 23.59 27.34 -0.74
N GLN A 13 22.76 27.83 -1.66
CA GLN A 13 21.29 27.63 -1.61
C GLN A 13 20.89 26.16 -1.77
N GLN A 14 21.51 25.41 -2.69
CA GLN A 14 21.24 23.97 -2.84
C GLN A 14 21.68 23.15 -1.63
N LYS A 15 22.83 23.46 -1.02
CA LYS A 15 23.28 22.82 0.24
C LYS A 15 22.37 23.16 1.41
N SER A 16 21.88 24.40 1.50
CA SER A 16 20.90 24.83 2.51
C SER A 16 19.57 24.09 2.32
N TYR A 17 19.07 24.00 1.07
CA TYR A 17 17.85 23.27 0.74
C TYR A 17 17.97 21.76 1.04
N GLN A 18 19.10 21.14 0.73
CA GLN A 18 19.36 19.73 1.09
C GLN A 18 19.45 19.53 2.60
N THR A 19 20.01 20.48 3.34
CA THR A 19 20.09 20.42 4.81
C THR A 19 18.71 20.57 5.44
N VAL A 20 17.91 21.53 4.96
CA VAL A 20 16.53 21.75 5.39
C VAL A 20 15.64 20.55 5.05
N MET A 21 15.78 19.98 3.85
CA MET A 21 15.02 18.78 3.45
C MET A 21 15.44 17.54 4.25
N LYS A 22 16.72 17.40 4.62
CA LYS A 22 17.20 16.32 5.52
C LYS A 22 16.68 16.47 6.94
N VAL A 23 16.59 17.69 7.46
CA VAL A 23 16.00 17.98 8.78
C VAL A 23 14.50 17.73 8.76
N ILE A 24 13.79 18.15 7.70
CA ILE A 24 12.36 17.86 7.52
C ILE A 24 12.11 16.35 7.39
N PHE A 25 12.99 15.62 6.68
CA PHE A 25 12.90 14.17 6.54
C PHE A 25 13.19 13.43 7.86
N ALA A 26 14.18 13.89 8.64
CA ALA A 26 14.45 13.36 9.97
C ALA A 26 13.28 13.64 10.95
N LEU A 27 12.72 14.86 10.94
CA LEU A 27 11.54 15.21 11.74
C LEU A 27 10.29 14.46 11.29
N ALA A 28 10.15 14.17 10.00
CA ALA A 28 9.07 13.33 9.46
C ALA A 28 9.24 11.87 9.90
N ILE A 29 10.45 11.31 9.85
CA ILE A 29 10.74 9.95 10.34
C ILE A 29 10.50 9.86 11.86
N ILE A 30 10.91 10.87 12.63
CA ILE A 30 10.70 10.86 14.09
C ILE A 30 9.21 11.12 14.43
N GLY A 31 8.49 11.92 13.62
CA GLY A 31 7.04 12.07 13.69
C GLY A 31 6.29 10.76 13.36
N ILE A 32 6.75 10.02 12.35
CA ILE A 32 6.29 8.66 12.00
C ILE A 32 6.57 7.68 13.15
N LEU A 33 7.74 7.77 13.79
CA LEU A 33 8.11 6.92 14.93
C LEU A 33 7.26 7.21 16.18
N ALA A 34 6.99 8.49 16.46
CA ALA A 34 6.12 8.92 17.54
C ALA A 34 4.65 8.56 17.29
N PHE A 35 4.22 8.47 16.02
CA PHE A 35 2.87 8.10 15.62
C PHE A 35 2.63 6.58 15.63
N VAL A 36 3.61 5.77 15.20
CA VAL A 36 3.60 4.30 15.35
C VAL A 36 3.49 3.87 16.82
N LEU A 37 4.00 4.69 17.74
CA LEU A 37 3.91 4.47 19.19
C LEU A 37 2.68 5.12 19.86
N TYR A 38 1.96 5.99 19.14
CA TYR A 38 0.79 6.71 19.64
C TYR A 38 -0.41 6.41 18.74
N THR A 39 -0.98 5.22 18.86
CA THR A 39 -2.30 4.93 18.30
C THR A 39 -3.38 5.35 19.30
N PRO A 40 -4.20 6.39 19.04
CA PRO A 40 -5.47 6.51 19.72
C PRO A 40 -6.42 5.45 19.12
N THR A 41 -6.88 4.51 19.95
CA THR A 41 -7.87 3.52 19.52
C THR A 41 -9.22 4.21 19.31
N GLU A 42 -9.59 4.49 18.06
CA GLU A 42 -10.98 4.79 17.72
C GLU A 42 -11.82 3.51 17.87
N ALA A 43 -12.88 3.61 18.67
CA ALA A 43 -13.74 2.50 19.02
C ALA A 43 -14.58 2.05 17.82
N LYS A 44 -14.12 1.01 17.10
CA LYS A 44 -15.00 0.21 16.24
C LYS A 44 -16.11 -0.39 17.11
N LYS A 45 -17.37 -0.16 16.75
CA LYS A 45 -18.51 -0.91 17.32
C LYS A 45 -18.38 -2.39 16.93
N GLY A 46 -17.86 -3.19 17.85
CA GLY A 46 -17.63 -4.62 17.72
C GLY A 46 -16.76 -5.14 18.88
N PRO A 47 -16.67 -6.46 19.09
CA PRO A 47 -15.75 -7.02 20.08
C PRO A 47 -14.30 -6.60 19.78
N THR A 48 -13.57 -6.20 20.82
CA THR A 48 -12.18 -5.73 20.68
C THR A 48 -11.24 -6.90 20.42
N ILE A 49 -10.48 -6.85 19.32
CA ILE A 49 -9.36 -7.76 19.07
C ILE A 49 -8.22 -7.41 20.03
N THR A 50 -7.82 -8.35 20.88
CA THR A 50 -6.73 -8.16 21.86
C THR A 50 -5.42 -8.80 21.42
N ASP A 51 -5.50 -9.87 20.65
CA ASP A 51 -4.36 -10.65 20.22
C ASP A 51 -4.57 -11.06 18.75
N LYS A 52 -3.49 -11.16 17.98
CA LYS A 52 -3.48 -11.69 16.62
C LYS A 52 -2.68 -12.98 16.58
N VAL A 53 -3.25 -14.02 15.99
CA VAL A 53 -2.61 -15.33 15.80
C VAL A 53 -2.68 -15.74 14.34
N TYR A 54 -1.85 -16.70 13.94
CA TYR A 54 -1.82 -17.15 12.55
C TYR A 54 -1.76 -18.67 12.43
N PHE A 55 -2.21 -19.18 11.28
CA PHE A 55 -1.97 -20.53 10.78
C PHE A 55 -1.40 -20.45 9.36
N ASP A 56 -0.31 -21.16 9.11
CA ASP A 56 0.11 -21.53 7.76
C ASP A 56 -0.55 -22.85 7.39
N ILE A 57 -1.12 -22.92 6.19
CA ILE A 57 -1.98 -24.03 5.76
C ILE A 57 -1.33 -24.79 4.61
N GLU A 58 -1.38 -26.11 4.70
CA GLU A 58 -1.08 -27.04 3.61
C GLU A 58 -2.35 -27.79 3.19
N ILE A 59 -2.57 -27.98 1.89
CA ILE A 59 -3.65 -28.80 1.32
C ILE A 59 -3.03 -29.85 0.41
N GLY A 60 -3.17 -31.13 0.76
CA GLY A 60 -2.60 -32.23 -0.01
C GLY A 60 -1.07 -32.23 -0.05
N GLY A 61 -0.41 -31.58 0.92
CA GLY A 61 1.05 -31.43 0.99
C GLY A 61 1.60 -30.19 0.29
N GLU A 62 0.75 -29.33 -0.27
CA GLU A 62 1.17 -28.06 -0.86
C GLU A 62 0.82 -26.88 0.06
N GLU A 63 1.76 -25.97 0.29
CA GLU A 63 1.52 -24.73 1.03
C GLU A 63 0.57 -23.82 0.24
N VAL A 64 -0.55 -23.43 0.87
CA VAL A 64 -1.58 -22.59 0.21
C VAL A 64 -1.65 -21.17 0.77
N GLY A 65 -0.96 -20.90 1.88
CA GLY A 65 -0.78 -19.56 2.45
C GLY A 65 -1.11 -19.46 3.94
N ARG A 66 -1.15 -18.22 4.44
CA ARG A 66 -1.36 -17.87 5.85
C ARG A 66 -2.76 -17.29 6.11
N VAL A 67 -3.38 -17.76 7.18
CA VAL A 67 -4.61 -17.19 7.76
C VAL A 67 -4.25 -16.43 9.03
N VAL A 68 -4.67 -15.16 9.13
CA VAL A 68 -4.50 -14.33 10.33
C VAL A 68 -5.85 -14.18 11.04
N MET A 69 -5.87 -14.41 12.34
CA MET A 69 -7.07 -14.42 13.17
C MET A 69 -6.91 -13.44 14.33
N GLY A 70 -7.95 -12.67 14.61
CA GLY A 70 -8.07 -11.79 15.76
C GLY A 70 -8.87 -12.46 16.88
N LEU A 71 -8.39 -12.38 18.12
CA LEU A 71 -9.04 -12.97 19.28
C LEU A 71 -9.73 -11.91 20.14
N TYR A 72 -10.92 -12.22 20.66
CA TYR A 72 -11.75 -11.32 21.45
C TYR A 72 -11.47 -11.41 22.96
N GLY A 73 -10.20 -11.25 23.36
CA GLY A 73 -9.76 -11.49 24.74
C GLY A 73 -10.35 -10.54 25.80
N LYS A 74 -10.99 -9.43 25.42
CA LYS A 74 -11.80 -8.63 26.36
C LYS A 74 -13.16 -9.24 26.68
N THR A 75 -13.75 -9.98 25.73
CA THR A 75 -15.10 -10.54 25.87
C THR A 75 -15.05 -11.98 26.39
N VAL A 76 -14.08 -12.76 25.92
CA VAL A 76 -13.87 -14.16 26.29
C VAL A 76 -12.38 -14.44 26.57
N PRO A 77 -11.80 -13.82 27.61
CA PRO A 77 -10.37 -13.92 27.93
C PRO A 77 -9.87 -15.37 28.07
N LYS A 78 -10.63 -16.26 28.72
CA LYS A 78 -10.22 -17.64 28.96
C LYS A 78 -10.19 -18.46 27.67
N THR A 79 -11.21 -18.28 26.83
CA THR A 79 -11.32 -18.96 25.52
C THR A 79 -10.25 -18.45 24.55
N ALA A 80 -10.05 -17.13 24.50
CA ALA A 80 -9.02 -16.49 23.69
C ALA A 80 -7.60 -16.93 24.12
N GLU A 81 -7.32 -16.94 25.43
CA GLU A 81 -6.01 -17.36 25.95
C GLU A 81 -5.72 -18.84 25.65
N ASN A 82 -6.73 -19.72 25.78
CA ASN A 82 -6.60 -21.12 25.37
C ASN A 82 -6.17 -21.25 23.92
N PHE A 83 -6.89 -20.60 23.00
CA PHE A 83 -6.57 -20.67 21.59
C PHE A 83 -5.19 -20.08 21.27
N LYS A 84 -4.85 -18.96 21.90
CA LYS A 84 -3.56 -18.28 21.74
C LYS A 84 -2.38 -19.16 22.13
N GLN A 85 -2.45 -19.77 23.31
CA GLN A 85 -1.39 -20.64 23.83
C GLN A 85 -1.26 -21.93 23.02
N LEU A 86 -2.37 -22.47 22.52
CA LEU A 86 -2.37 -23.59 21.58
C LEU A 86 -1.79 -23.21 20.21
N CYS A 87 -1.80 -21.93 19.82
CA CYS A 87 -1.09 -21.48 18.62
C CYS A 87 0.43 -21.42 18.84
N THR A 88 0.92 -21.12 20.05
CA THR A 88 2.38 -20.98 20.31
C THR A 88 3.04 -22.27 20.78
N GLY A 89 2.30 -23.18 21.40
CA GLY A 89 2.85 -24.39 22.01
C GLY A 89 3.60 -24.14 23.32
N GLU A 90 3.58 -22.92 23.88
CA GLU A 90 4.37 -22.53 25.05
C GLU A 90 3.98 -23.27 26.34
N LYS A 91 2.79 -23.88 26.38
CA LYS A 91 2.32 -24.69 27.51
C LYS A 91 2.92 -26.10 27.56
N GLY A 92 3.75 -26.48 26.59
CA GLY A 92 4.47 -27.75 26.60
C GLY A 92 3.56 -28.95 26.37
N ILE A 93 3.74 -30.01 27.15
CA ILE A 93 3.03 -31.29 27.00
C ILE A 93 1.78 -31.31 27.90
N GLY A 94 0.64 -31.67 27.32
CA GLY A 94 -0.63 -31.81 28.02
C GLY A 94 -0.85 -33.18 28.66
N GLN A 95 -2.02 -33.41 29.25
CA GLN A 95 -2.33 -34.65 29.97
C GLN A 95 -2.45 -35.87 29.04
N SER A 96 -2.71 -35.62 27.76
CA SER A 96 -2.71 -36.65 26.71
C SER A 96 -1.31 -37.16 26.34
N GLY A 97 -0.24 -36.54 26.86
CA GLY A 97 1.15 -36.82 26.46
C GLY A 97 1.53 -36.21 25.10
N LYS A 98 0.66 -35.36 24.52
CA LYS A 98 0.92 -34.62 23.28
C LYS A 98 1.23 -33.15 23.58
N ALA A 99 1.95 -32.50 22.67
CA ALA A 99 2.19 -31.07 22.77
C ALA A 99 0.86 -30.30 22.67
N LEU A 100 0.66 -29.33 23.55
CA LEU A 100 -0.46 -28.38 23.53
C LEU A 100 -0.24 -27.35 22.40
N HIS A 101 -0.25 -27.83 21.15
CA HIS A 101 0.14 -27.04 19.98
C HIS A 101 -0.68 -27.44 18.74
N TYR A 102 -1.20 -26.46 18.01
CA TYR A 102 -1.94 -26.67 16.77
C TYR A 102 -1.07 -27.05 15.58
N GLN A 103 0.21 -26.69 15.58
CA GLN A 103 1.14 -27.07 14.52
C GLN A 103 1.15 -28.59 14.32
N GLY A 104 0.93 -29.02 13.08
CA GLY A 104 0.81 -30.43 12.65
C GLY A 104 -0.60 -31.02 12.80
N SER A 105 -1.55 -30.32 13.42
CA SER A 105 -2.94 -30.77 13.51
C SER A 105 -3.71 -30.51 12.21
N LYS A 106 -4.86 -31.19 12.05
CA LYS A 106 -5.63 -31.21 10.80
C LYS A 106 -7.00 -30.56 10.93
N PHE A 107 -7.50 -30.03 9.82
CA PHE A 107 -8.94 -29.80 9.65
C PHE A 107 -9.58 -31.14 9.27
N HIS A 108 -10.12 -31.83 10.27
CA HIS A 108 -10.61 -33.20 10.15
C HIS A 108 -12.08 -33.27 9.68
N ARG A 109 -12.82 -32.16 9.75
CA ARG A 109 -14.22 -32.09 9.30
C ARG A 109 -14.50 -30.78 8.56
N ILE A 110 -14.84 -30.86 7.28
CA ILE A 110 -15.04 -29.70 6.39
C ILE A 110 -16.37 -29.89 5.65
N ILE A 111 -17.37 -29.05 5.95
CA ILE A 111 -18.70 -29.11 5.33
C ILE A 111 -18.91 -27.81 4.52
N PRO A 112 -18.96 -27.90 3.17
CA PRO A 112 -19.22 -26.75 2.31
C PRO A 112 -20.56 -26.08 2.64
N ASN A 113 -20.58 -24.75 2.60
CA ASN A 113 -21.69 -23.88 2.99
C ASN A 113 -22.12 -24.06 4.45
N PHE A 114 -21.19 -24.43 5.32
CA PHE A 114 -21.43 -24.51 6.75
C PHE A 114 -20.22 -24.01 7.56
N MET A 115 -19.19 -24.85 7.71
CA MET A 115 -18.02 -24.57 8.52
C MET A 115 -16.87 -25.53 8.23
N ILE A 116 -15.67 -25.14 8.65
CA ILE A 116 -14.48 -25.98 8.67
C ILE A 116 -14.00 -26.16 10.12
N GLN A 117 -13.75 -27.40 10.53
CA GLN A 117 -13.45 -27.77 11.92
C GLN A 117 -12.09 -28.47 12.01
N GLY A 118 -11.31 -28.07 13.02
CA GLY A 118 -9.96 -28.55 13.30
C GLY A 118 -9.63 -28.52 14.79
N GLY A 119 -8.34 -28.57 15.11
CA GLY A 119 -7.85 -28.39 16.48
C GLY A 119 -7.77 -29.67 17.33
N ASP A 120 -7.97 -30.85 16.74
CA ASP A 120 -7.62 -32.12 17.41
C ASP A 120 -6.16 -32.47 17.12
N PHE A 121 -5.25 -32.03 17.99
CA PHE A 121 -3.83 -32.36 17.91
C PHE A 121 -3.47 -33.68 18.62
N THR A 122 -4.43 -34.33 19.29
CA THR A 122 -4.17 -35.54 20.08
C THR A 122 -4.36 -36.82 19.28
N ARG A 123 -5.46 -36.91 18.53
CA ARG A 123 -5.86 -38.06 17.70
C ARG A 123 -5.98 -37.70 16.24
N GLY A 124 -6.33 -36.45 15.94
CA GLY A 124 -6.45 -35.94 14.57
C GLY A 124 -7.68 -36.41 13.81
N ASP A 125 -8.65 -37.03 14.49
CA ASP A 125 -9.87 -37.60 13.91
C ASP A 125 -11.16 -36.91 14.38
N GLY A 126 -11.04 -35.94 15.29
CA GLY A 126 -12.17 -35.20 15.87
C GLY A 126 -12.72 -35.81 17.14
N THR A 127 -12.17 -36.93 17.63
CA THR A 127 -12.54 -37.54 18.92
C THR A 127 -11.66 -37.07 20.09
N GLY A 128 -10.58 -36.34 19.78
CA GLY A 128 -9.59 -35.89 20.75
C GLY A 128 -9.61 -34.38 21.02
N GLY A 129 -8.47 -33.88 21.49
CA GLY A 129 -8.22 -32.51 21.87
C GLY A 129 -8.24 -32.31 23.38
N GLU A 130 -7.48 -31.34 23.85
CA GLU A 130 -7.48 -30.91 25.26
C GLU A 130 -7.12 -29.43 25.37
N SER A 131 -7.60 -28.77 26.40
CA SER A 131 -7.33 -27.35 26.63
C SER A 131 -6.02 -27.14 27.41
N ILE A 132 -5.55 -25.90 27.45
CA ILE A 132 -4.41 -25.53 28.32
C ILE A 132 -4.74 -25.61 29.82
N TYR A 133 -6.02 -25.78 30.17
CA TYR A 133 -6.52 -25.85 31.54
C TYR A 133 -6.78 -27.30 32.00
N GLY A 134 -6.41 -28.29 31.18
CA GLY A 134 -6.77 -29.70 31.35
C GLY A 134 -7.68 -30.19 30.21
N LYS A 135 -8.38 -31.31 30.39
CA LYS A 135 -9.20 -31.89 29.31
C LYS A 135 -10.24 -30.92 28.71
N LYS A 136 -11.04 -30.26 29.56
CA LYS A 136 -12.17 -29.42 29.14
C LYS A 136 -12.32 -28.19 30.04
N PHE A 137 -12.98 -27.14 29.53
CA PHE A 137 -13.38 -25.95 30.29
C PHE A 137 -14.80 -25.46 29.93
N ASP A 138 -15.37 -24.67 30.84
CA ASP A 138 -16.75 -24.17 30.77
C ASP A 138 -17.01 -23.21 29.61
N ASP A 139 -18.28 -23.05 29.23
CA ASP A 139 -18.73 -22.06 28.25
C ASP A 139 -18.63 -20.65 28.83
N GLU A 140 -17.70 -19.84 28.33
CA GLU A 140 -17.38 -18.55 28.92
C GLU A 140 -18.45 -17.47 28.64
N SER A 141 -18.93 -17.37 27.41
CA SER A 141 -19.98 -16.40 27.04
C SER A 141 -20.65 -16.71 25.71
N PHE A 142 -21.97 -16.52 25.64
CA PHE A 142 -22.75 -16.57 24.39
C PHE A 142 -23.25 -15.20 23.92
N LYS A 143 -22.59 -14.12 24.39
CA LYS A 143 -22.90 -12.73 23.98
C LYS A 143 -22.64 -12.51 22.49
N LEU A 144 -21.57 -13.10 21.98
CA LEU A 144 -21.21 -13.05 20.56
C LEU A 144 -22.01 -14.11 19.80
N LYS A 145 -22.47 -13.75 18.60
CA LYS A 145 -23.40 -14.53 17.76
C LYS A 145 -22.75 -14.88 16.44
N HIS A 146 -23.19 -15.96 15.80
CA HIS A 146 -22.64 -16.47 14.53
C HIS A 146 -23.20 -15.71 13.32
N THR A 147 -22.97 -14.39 13.27
CA THR A 147 -23.64 -13.44 12.37
C THR A 147 -23.05 -13.34 10.97
N LYS A 148 -21.87 -13.91 10.72
CA LYS A 148 -21.15 -13.81 9.43
C LYS A 148 -20.18 -14.98 9.21
N PRO A 149 -19.73 -15.20 7.96
CA PRO A 149 -18.56 -16.03 7.67
C PRO A 149 -17.29 -15.49 8.34
N GLY A 150 -16.34 -16.38 8.61
CA GLY A 150 -15.03 -16.05 9.15
C GLY A 150 -15.01 -15.86 10.68
N LEU A 151 -16.02 -16.33 11.41
CA LEU A 151 -16.01 -16.31 12.88
C LEU A 151 -15.36 -17.59 13.42
N LEU A 152 -14.48 -17.45 14.42
CA LEU A 152 -13.95 -18.57 15.19
C LEU A 152 -14.88 -18.89 16.35
N SER A 153 -15.18 -20.18 16.52
CA SER A 153 -16.04 -20.66 17.59
C SER A 153 -15.61 -22.03 18.10
N MET A 154 -15.82 -22.30 19.39
CA MET A 154 -15.40 -23.55 20.02
C MET A 154 -16.29 -24.71 19.57
N ALA A 155 -15.68 -25.82 19.13
CA ALA A 155 -16.39 -27.08 19.02
C ALA A 155 -16.49 -27.72 20.41
N ASN A 156 -17.62 -28.36 20.71
CA ASN A 156 -17.88 -29.00 21.98
C ASN A 156 -18.79 -30.24 21.79
N SER A 157 -18.99 -31.00 22.87
CA SER A 157 -19.86 -32.19 22.91
C SER A 157 -20.98 -32.00 23.95
N GLY A 158 -21.52 -30.77 24.04
CA GLY A 158 -22.51 -30.37 25.04
C GLY A 158 -21.99 -29.27 25.98
N PRO A 159 -22.82 -28.81 26.92
CA PRO A 159 -22.50 -27.69 27.80
C PRO A 159 -21.19 -27.90 28.56
N ASN A 160 -20.36 -26.86 28.65
CA ASN A 160 -19.11 -26.83 29.41
C ASN A 160 -18.08 -27.90 28.99
N THR A 161 -17.98 -28.17 27.68
CA THR A 161 -17.04 -29.17 27.17
C THR A 161 -16.02 -28.66 26.16
N ASN A 162 -15.64 -27.39 26.27
CA ASN A 162 -14.66 -26.76 25.39
C ASN A 162 -13.26 -27.35 25.61
N GLY A 163 -12.57 -27.77 24.55
CA GLY A 163 -11.21 -28.31 24.59
C GLY A 163 -10.25 -27.49 23.73
N SER A 164 -9.68 -28.12 22.70
CA SER A 164 -8.89 -27.45 21.66
C SER A 164 -9.59 -27.38 20.30
N GLN A 165 -10.65 -28.15 20.09
CA GLN A 165 -11.31 -28.15 18.80
C GLN A 165 -12.06 -26.84 18.57
N PHE A 166 -11.98 -26.33 17.35
CA PHE A 166 -12.62 -25.10 16.92
C PHE A 166 -13.20 -25.28 15.52
N PHE A 167 -14.11 -24.40 15.15
CA PHE A 167 -14.55 -24.27 13.77
C PHE A 167 -14.53 -22.82 13.31
N ILE A 168 -14.40 -22.64 12.00
CA ILE A 168 -14.49 -21.36 11.30
C ILE A 168 -15.74 -21.40 10.43
N THR A 169 -16.64 -20.43 10.61
CA THR A 169 -17.87 -20.33 9.83
C THR A 169 -17.59 -19.95 8.38
N THR A 170 -18.29 -20.53 7.41
CA THR A 170 -18.20 -20.11 6.00
C THR A 170 -19.48 -19.45 5.48
N VAL A 171 -20.54 -19.52 6.29
CA VAL A 171 -21.85 -18.86 6.15
C VAL A 171 -22.34 -18.37 7.52
N VAL A 172 -23.49 -17.69 7.57
CA VAL A 172 -24.18 -17.36 8.82
C VAL A 172 -24.73 -18.65 9.44
N THR A 173 -24.48 -18.89 10.73
CA THR A 173 -24.86 -20.14 11.42
C THR A 173 -25.58 -19.87 12.74
N SER A 174 -26.62 -19.03 12.70
CA SER A 174 -27.35 -18.55 13.88
C SER A 174 -27.98 -19.65 14.75
N TRP A 175 -28.24 -20.83 14.20
CA TRP A 175 -28.73 -21.99 14.97
C TRP A 175 -27.71 -22.56 15.97
N LEU A 176 -26.43 -22.16 15.87
CA LEU A 176 -25.37 -22.50 16.82
C LEU A 176 -25.29 -21.52 18.00
N ASP A 177 -26.05 -20.42 17.97
CA ASP A 177 -26.05 -19.42 19.03
C ASP A 177 -26.54 -20.01 20.37
N GLY A 178 -25.84 -19.67 21.45
CA GLY A 178 -26.13 -20.21 22.78
C GLY A 178 -25.62 -21.64 23.02
N ARG A 179 -24.96 -22.25 22.03
CA ARG A 179 -24.37 -23.60 22.13
C ARG A 179 -22.86 -23.61 21.94
N HIS A 180 -22.33 -22.70 21.13
CA HIS A 180 -20.90 -22.59 20.84
C HIS A 180 -20.39 -21.19 21.15
N VAL A 181 -19.24 -21.10 21.82
CA VAL A 181 -18.62 -19.84 22.23
C VAL A 181 -17.84 -19.25 21.05
N VAL A 182 -18.32 -18.14 20.49
CA VAL A 182 -17.59 -17.34 19.50
C VAL A 182 -16.48 -16.56 20.20
N PHE A 183 -15.24 -16.66 19.72
CA PHE A 183 -14.07 -16.08 20.40
C PHE A 183 -13.09 -15.31 19.51
N GLY A 184 -13.33 -15.25 18.20
CA GLY A 184 -12.49 -14.48 17.30
C GLY A 184 -13.06 -14.37 15.89
N GLU A 185 -12.28 -13.76 15.00
CA GLU A 185 -12.59 -13.68 13.57
C GLU A 185 -11.34 -13.74 12.69
N ILE A 186 -11.53 -14.14 11.44
CA ILE A 186 -10.52 -14.06 10.39
C ILE A 186 -10.30 -12.58 10.03
N LEU A 187 -9.04 -12.15 10.04
CA LEU A 187 -8.60 -10.81 9.63
C LEU A 187 -8.04 -10.83 8.21
N GLU A 188 -7.26 -11.85 7.87
CA GLU A 188 -6.60 -12.04 6.57
C GLU A 188 -6.64 -13.54 6.21
N GLY A 189 -6.67 -13.88 4.92
CA GLY A 189 -6.67 -15.27 4.46
C GLY A 189 -8.05 -15.91 4.28
N MET A 190 -9.12 -15.13 4.09
CA MET A 190 -10.47 -15.69 3.90
C MET A 190 -10.58 -16.52 2.61
N GLU A 191 -9.81 -16.17 1.58
CA GLU A 191 -9.66 -16.94 0.35
C GLU A 191 -9.03 -18.31 0.60
N ILE A 192 -8.14 -18.45 1.58
CA ILE A 192 -7.58 -19.74 2.01
C ILE A 192 -8.65 -20.57 2.71
N ILE A 193 -9.47 -19.95 3.57
CA ILE A 193 -10.64 -20.61 4.18
C ILE A 193 -11.58 -21.17 3.11
N LYS A 194 -11.81 -20.43 2.03
CA LYS A 194 -12.59 -20.90 0.88
C LYS A 194 -11.93 -22.04 0.11
N LYS A 195 -10.60 -22.05 -0.03
CA LYS A 195 -9.86 -23.20 -0.59
C LYS A 195 -9.98 -24.45 0.29
N ILE A 196 -9.92 -24.30 1.62
CA ILE A 196 -10.14 -25.39 2.57
C ILE A 196 -11.58 -25.91 2.46
N GLU A 197 -12.57 -25.01 2.42
CA GLU A 197 -13.98 -25.38 2.25
C GLU A 197 -14.23 -26.20 0.97
N ALA A 198 -13.58 -25.82 -0.14
CA ALA A 198 -13.75 -26.46 -1.45
C ALA A 198 -13.30 -27.93 -1.50
N VAL A 199 -12.42 -28.37 -0.58
CA VAL A 199 -12.00 -29.77 -0.48
C VAL A 199 -12.88 -30.60 0.46
N GLY A 200 -13.92 -30.01 1.06
CA GLY A 200 -14.86 -30.68 1.96
C GLY A 200 -15.92 -31.54 1.27
N SER A 201 -16.78 -32.15 2.06
CA SER A 201 -17.93 -32.91 1.57
C SER A 201 -19.14 -32.75 2.49
N GLN A 202 -20.32 -33.18 2.05
CA GLN A 202 -21.54 -33.15 2.88
C GLN A 202 -21.43 -34.02 4.14
N SER A 203 -20.65 -35.10 4.08
CA SER A 203 -20.34 -35.95 5.24
C SER A 203 -19.37 -35.29 6.23
N GLY A 204 -18.68 -34.24 5.80
CA GLY A 204 -17.60 -33.59 6.52
C GLY A 204 -16.22 -34.18 6.24
N THR A 205 -16.10 -35.38 5.65
CA THR A 205 -14.80 -35.95 5.30
C THR A 205 -14.16 -35.15 4.16
N PRO A 206 -12.92 -34.65 4.32
CA PRO A 206 -12.25 -33.89 3.28
C PRO A 206 -11.61 -34.81 2.23
N SER A 207 -11.64 -34.37 0.97
CA SER A 207 -11.05 -35.07 -0.18
C SER A 207 -9.52 -35.00 -0.23
N LYS A 208 -8.93 -34.00 0.44
CA LYS A 208 -7.48 -33.84 0.61
C LYS A 208 -7.17 -33.60 2.09
N THR A 209 -5.99 -34.02 2.53
CA THR A 209 -5.53 -33.70 3.89
C THR A 209 -5.26 -32.20 4.00
N VAL A 210 -5.80 -31.53 5.01
CA VAL A 210 -5.55 -30.11 5.30
C VAL A 210 -4.87 -29.99 6.66
N VAL A 211 -3.64 -29.46 6.68
CA VAL A 211 -2.76 -29.40 7.86
C VAL A 211 -2.46 -27.95 8.22
N ILE A 212 -2.37 -27.68 9.52
CA ILE A 212 -1.78 -26.45 10.05
C ILE A 212 -0.26 -26.67 10.12
N SER A 213 0.49 -26.24 9.10
CA SER A 213 1.93 -26.51 8.99
C SER A 213 2.77 -25.67 9.95
N ALA A 214 2.31 -24.47 10.28
CA ALA A 214 2.84 -23.62 11.34
C ALA A 214 1.73 -22.81 12.02
N SER A 215 1.94 -22.47 13.29
CA SER A 215 1.04 -21.61 14.06
C SER A 215 1.81 -20.71 15.01
N GLY A 216 1.20 -19.59 15.41
CA GLY A 216 1.80 -18.73 16.43
C GLY A 216 1.05 -17.44 16.70
N VAL A 217 1.64 -16.61 17.56
CA VAL A 217 1.15 -15.25 17.85
C VAL A 217 1.93 -14.25 17.02
N LEU A 218 1.22 -13.32 16.39
CA LEU A 218 1.79 -12.12 15.81
C LEU A 218 1.93 -11.08 16.94
N SER A 219 3.06 -11.11 17.66
CA SER A 219 3.29 -10.15 18.74
C SER A 219 3.71 -8.79 18.16
N GLU A 220 3.04 -7.72 18.60
CA GLU A 220 3.46 -6.34 18.33
C GLU A 220 4.92 -6.10 18.75
N GLU A 221 5.43 -6.81 19.77
CA GLU A 221 6.82 -6.68 20.22
C GLU A 221 7.86 -7.29 19.28
N ARG A 222 7.54 -8.37 18.55
CA ARG A 222 8.46 -8.92 17.52
C ARG A 222 8.46 -8.05 16.28
N GLU A 223 7.32 -7.51 15.87
CA GLU A 223 7.28 -6.45 14.86
C GLU A 223 8.09 -5.23 15.34
N LYS A 224 7.85 -4.72 16.56
CA LYS A 224 8.61 -3.60 17.14
C LYS A 224 10.10 -3.90 17.28
N LYS A 225 10.53 -5.11 17.69
CA LYS A 225 11.96 -5.50 17.77
C LYS A 225 12.59 -5.67 16.40
N MET A 226 11.88 -6.25 15.44
CA MET A 226 12.37 -6.44 14.08
C MET A 226 12.50 -5.07 13.38
N ILE A 227 11.51 -4.19 13.56
CA ILE A 227 11.54 -2.79 13.14
C ILE A 227 12.68 -2.06 13.86
N THR A 228 12.81 -2.17 15.19
CA THR A 228 13.87 -1.51 15.98
C THR A 228 15.26 -2.00 15.59
N ASN A 229 15.45 -3.29 15.32
CA ASN A 229 16.73 -3.86 14.90
C ASN A 229 17.08 -3.45 13.47
N ASN A 230 16.09 -3.41 12.56
CA ASN A 230 16.26 -2.91 11.21
C ASN A 230 16.56 -1.39 11.20
N ILE A 231 15.91 -0.63 12.06
CA ILE A 231 16.13 0.81 12.27
C ILE A 231 17.52 1.06 12.90
N ASN A 232 17.91 0.30 13.92
CA ASN A 232 19.23 0.41 14.54
C ASN A 232 20.34 0.01 13.57
N SER A 233 20.13 -1.02 12.75
CA SER A 233 21.04 -1.39 11.66
C SER A 233 21.15 -0.28 10.61
N PHE A 234 20.02 0.33 10.25
CA PHE A 234 19.95 1.48 9.34
C PHE A 234 20.72 2.70 9.90
N PHE A 235 20.49 3.09 11.16
CA PHE A 235 21.19 4.23 11.78
C PHE A 235 22.68 3.95 12.06
N LYS A 236 23.07 2.72 12.41
CA LYS A 236 24.46 2.34 12.68
C LYS A 236 25.32 2.34 11.40
N ASN A 237 24.70 2.04 10.26
CA ASN A 237 25.36 2.03 8.96
C ASN A 237 25.26 3.36 8.19
N THR A 238 24.46 4.31 8.69
CA THR A 238 24.29 5.63 8.07
C THR A 238 25.02 6.68 8.89
N LYS A 239 26.25 7.05 8.49
CA LYS A 239 26.87 8.28 9.00
C LYS A 239 26.11 9.48 8.44
N ILE A 240 25.24 10.08 9.25
CA ILE A 240 24.58 11.34 8.92
C ILE A 240 25.62 12.46 9.06
N SER A 241 26.25 12.84 7.95
CA SER A 241 27.20 13.95 7.91
C SER A 241 26.49 15.28 8.23
N GLY A 242 26.96 16.00 9.26
CA GLY A 242 26.51 17.36 9.59
C GLY A 242 25.99 17.57 11.02
N LEU A 243 25.86 16.51 11.83
CA LEU A 243 25.54 16.61 13.27
C LEU A 243 26.79 16.36 14.11
N SER A 244 26.99 17.14 15.17
CA SER A 244 28.07 16.91 16.13
C SER A 244 27.84 15.58 16.87
N GLN A 245 28.92 14.97 17.39
CA GLN A 245 28.81 13.74 18.20
C GLN A 245 27.86 13.92 19.39
N LYS A 246 27.80 15.13 19.97
CA LYS A 246 26.95 15.46 21.11
C LYS A 246 25.46 15.51 20.74
N GLU A 247 25.12 16.03 19.56
CA GLU A 247 23.73 16.09 19.05
C GLU A 247 23.22 14.70 18.65
N ASN A 248 24.06 13.88 18.02
CA ASN A 248 23.74 12.48 17.74
C ASN A 248 23.48 11.69 19.04
N GLN A 249 24.31 11.91 20.06
CA GLN A 249 24.18 11.21 21.34
C GLN A 249 22.99 11.71 22.18
N MET A 250 22.62 12.99 22.03
CA MET A 250 21.43 13.57 22.65
C MET A 250 20.13 13.05 22.03
N LEU A 251 20.08 12.89 20.69
CA LEU A 251 18.95 12.27 19.98
C LEU A 251 18.79 10.78 20.30
N LEU A 252 19.90 10.05 20.47
CA LEU A 252 19.91 8.63 20.83
C LEU A 252 19.44 8.37 22.27
N ASN A 253 19.58 9.34 23.16
CA ASN A 253 19.28 9.21 24.60
C ASN A 253 17.97 9.91 25.03
N MET A 254 17.25 10.56 24.11
CA MET A 254 16.06 11.35 24.44
C MET A 254 14.84 10.44 24.69
N ASN A 255 14.18 10.62 25.83
CA ASN A 255 12.97 9.90 26.18
C ASN A 255 11.80 10.32 25.25
N PRO A 256 11.02 9.37 24.69
CA PRO A 256 9.86 9.66 23.84
C PRO A 256 8.84 10.67 24.40
N ARG A 257 8.69 10.73 25.74
CA ARG A 257 7.78 11.69 26.42
C ARG A 257 8.32 13.12 26.42
N GLU A 258 9.63 13.31 26.59
CA GLU A 258 10.26 14.64 26.48
C GLU A 258 10.24 15.15 25.04
N PHE A 259 10.47 14.27 24.08
CA PHE A 259 10.41 14.61 22.65
C PHE A 259 8.98 14.97 22.20
N SER A 260 7.96 14.24 22.68
CA SER A 260 6.54 14.57 22.43
C SER A 260 6.14 15.92 23.04
N LYS A 261 6.68 16.26 24.20
CA LYS A 261 6.48 17.57 24.85
C LYS A 261 7.09 18.70 24.00
N ILE A 262 8.31 18.52 23.51
CA ILE A 262 8.98 19.47 22.61
C ILE A 262 8.21 19.63 21.28
N LEU A 263 7.66 18.55 20.71
CA LEU A 263 6.82 18.62 19.50
C LEU A 263 5.49 19.35 19.73
N LYS A 264 4.86 19.18 20.91
CA LYS A 264 3.65 19.92 21.30
C LYS A 264 3.94 21.38 21.58
N GLU A 265 5.07 21.69 22.20
CA GLU A 265 5.51 23.06 22.53
C GLU A 265 6.05 23.80 21.30
N SER A 266 6.58 23.09 20.29
CA SER A 266 7.08 23.67 19.03
C SER A 266 6.01 23.90 17.96
N GLY A 267 4.78 23.40 18.16
CA GLY A 267 3.63 23.69 17.29
C GLY A 267 3.61 22.97 15.94
N ILE A 268 4.49 21.98 15.69
CA ILE A 268 4.73 21.34 14.38
C ILE A 268 3.72 20.23 14.05
N LEU A 269 2.44 20.41 14.38
CA LEU A 269 1.35 19.56 13.88
C LEU A 269 0.56 20.36 12.83
N PHE A 270 0.64 19.88 11.58
CA PHE A 270 0.07 20.48 10.36
C PHE A 270 -1.44 20.79 10.39
N SER A 271 -2.16 20.44 11.46
CA SER A 271 -3.57 20.76 11.65
C SER A 271 -3.85 22.17 12.19
N LYS A 272 -2.83 22.93 12.61
CA LYS A 272 -3.00 24.30 13.13
C LYS A 272 -2.37 25.41 12.30
N TYR A 273 -1.69 25.09 11.20
CA TYR A 273 -1.13 26.12 10.32
C TYR A 273 -2.20 26.62 9.34
N PRO A 274 -2.57 27.91 9.36
CA PRO A 274 -3.38 28.47 8.29
C PRO A 274 -2.67 28.24 6.95
N ALA A 275 -3.43 27.93 5.89
CA ALA A 275 -2.90 27.63 4.55
C ALA A 275 -1.91 28.72 4.03
N SER A 276 -2.04 29.94 4.54
CA SER A 276 -1.13 31.07 4.31
C SER A 276 0.34 30.79 4.65
N LEU A 277 0.64 29.97 5.67
CA LEU A 277 2.01 29.62 6.07
C LEU A 277 2.66 28.56 5.15
N ILE A 278 1.85 27.72 4.48
CA ILE A 278 2.33 26.79 3.43
C ILE A 278 2.69 27.58 2.17
N ILE A 279 1.92 28.64 1.88
CA ILE A 279 2.13 29.52 0.73
C ILE A 279 3.40 30.37 0.90
N GLN A 280 3.73 30.83 2.12
CA GLN A 280 4.92 31.64 2.38
C GLN A 280 6.26 30.89 2.15
N ASN A 281 6.28 29.56 2.23
CA ASN A 281 7.49 28.74 2.09
C ASN A 281 7.67 28.09 0.70
N ARG A 282 6.78 28.35 -0.26
CA ARG A 282 7.02 28.03 -1.68
C ARG A 282 7.33 29.32 -2.44
N PRO A 283 8.54 29.53 -2.96
CA PRO A 283 8.82 30.63 -3.87
C PRO A 283 8.25 30.37 -5.28
N ASN A 284 7.06 29.76 -5.39
CA ASN A 284 6.37 29.62 -6.66
C ASN A 284 5.45 30.83 -6.81
N LYS A 285 5.88 31.78 -7.63
CA LYS A 285 4.99 32.79 -8.24
C LYS A 285 3.71 32.07 -8.69
N LEU A 286 2.55 32.53 -8.24
CA LEU A 286 1.29 32.12 -8.86
C LEU A 286 1.35 32.62 -10.31
N PHE A 287 1.44 31.71 -11.27
CA PHE A 287 1.49 32.06 -12.68
C PHE A 287 0.07 32.17 -13.23
N SER A 288 -0.23 33.30 -13.86
CA SER A 288 -1.54 33.62 -14.40
C SER A 288 -1.43 34.18 -15.82
N ILE A 289 -2.49 33.97 -16.60
CA ILE A 289 -2.68 34.52 -17.94
C ILE A 289 -4.01 35.26 -18.00
N SER A 290 -4.11 36.26 -18.87
CA SER A 290 -5.39 36.87 -19.22
C SER A 290 -6.25 35.88 -20.02
N LYS A 291 -7.58 35.97 -19.91
CA LYS A 291 -8.50 35.24 -20.80
C LYS A 291 -8.32 35.57 -22.29
N ASP A 292 -7.70 36.72 -22.58
CA ASP A 292 -7.41 37.17 -23.95
C ASP A 292 -5.99 36.80 -24.42
N ASP A 293 -5.18 36.17 -23.55
CA ASP A 293 -3.86 35.69 -23.93
C ASP A 293 -3.99 34.51 -24.91
N SER A 294 -3.07 34.47 -25.88
CA SER A 294 -3.01 33.36 -26.82
C SER A 294 -2.65 32.03 -26.14
N LEU A 295 -3.07 30.92 -26.75
CA LEU A 295 -2.64 29.58 -26.34
C LEU A 295 -1.11 29.44 -26.31
N TRP A 296 -0.42 30.15 -27.20
CA TRP A 296 1.04 30.18 -27.23
C TRP A 296 1.67 30.75 -25.96
N ASN A 297 1.07 31.82 -25.41
CA ASN A 297 1.51 32.39 -24.13
C ASN A 297 1.34 31.33 -23.02
N ALA A 298 0.20 30.64 -23.00
CA ALA A 298 -0.06 29.57 -22.04
C ALA A 298 0.96 28.42 -22.14
N ILE A 299 1.26 27.93 -23.35
CA ILE A 299 2.26 26.88 -23.59
C ILE A 299 3.66 27.32 -23.12
N SER A 300 4.07 28.54 -23.45
CA SER A 300 5.38 29.10 -23.09
C SER A 300 5.55 29.26 -21.58
N TYR A 301 4.49 29.66 -20.86
CA TYR A 301 4.50 29.74 -19.40
C TYR A 301 4.51 28.36 -18.72
N MET A 302 3.83 27.37 -19.29
CA MET A 302 3.83 26.01 -18.72
C MET A 302 5.15 25.27 -18.94
N ASP A 303 5.81 25.45 -20.09
CA ASP A 303 7.14 24.90 -20.36
C ASP A 303 8.18 25.37 -19.34
N SER A 304 8.07 26.62 -18.89
CA SER A 304 9.09 27.27 -18.08
C SER A 304 8.98 27.02 -16.58
N SER A 305 7.79 26.84 -15.98
CA SER A 305 7.68 26.86 -14.50
C SER A 305 6.41 26.30 -13.82
N SER A 306 5.35 25.87 -14.51
CA SER A 306 4.12 25.41 -13.84
C SER A 306 3.27 24.43 -14.65
N SER A 307 2.75 23.38 -14.00
CA SER A 307 1.77 22.45 -14.59
C SER A 307 0.35 23.02 -14.67
N ARG A 308 0.11 24.21 -14.09
CA ARG A 308 -1.20 24.88 -14.03
C ARG A 308 -1.06 26.41 -14.08
N LEU A 309 -1.99 27.09 -14.78
CA LEU A 309 -2.07 28.55 -14.90
C LEU A 309 -3.45 29.04 -14.47
N PHE A 310 -3.51 30.11 -13.69
CA PHE A 310 -4.77 30.79 -13.41
C PHE A 310 -5.17 31.66 -14.61
N VAL A 311 -6.43 31.55 -15.04
CA VAL A 311 -6.99 32.42 -16.07
C VAL A 311 -7.72 33.56 -15.37
N LEU A 312 -7.33 34.79 -15.70
CA LEU A 312 -7.88 36.00 -15.13
C LEU A 312 -8.80 36.69 -16.15
N ASP A 313 -9.90 37.26 -15.68
CA ASP A 313 -10.67 38.21 -16.48
C ASP A 313 -10.03 39.62 -16.46
N HIS A 314 -10.66 40.56 -17.16
CA HIS A 314 -10.19 41.95 -17.20
C HIS A 314 -10.20 42.64 -15.82
N HIS A 315 -10.91 42.08 -14.84
CA HIS A 315 -10.98 42.58 -13.46
C HIS A 315 -9.96 41.90 -12.53
N GLN A 316 -9.00 41.13 -13.08
CA GLN A 316 -8.03 40.34 -12.31
C GLN A 316 -8.67 39.29 -11.41
N THR A 317 -9.90 38.88 -11.73
CA THR A 317 -10.61 37.81 -11.02
C THR A 317 -10.23 36.48 -11.65
N ILE A 318 -9.90 35.49 -10.82
CA ILE A 318 -9.68 34.12 -11.27
C ILE A 318 -11.00 33.55 -11.77
N ILE A 319 -11.10 33.31 -13.07
CA ILE A 319 -12.29 32.73 -13.70
C ILE A 319 -12.10 31.24 -14.02
N ASN A 320 -10.86 30.80 -14.20
CA ASN A 320 -10.57 29.40 -14.53
C ASN A 320 -9.15 28.98 -14.14
N LEU A 321 -8.89 27.67 -14.22
CA LEU A 321 -7.58 27.05 -14.02
C LEU A 321 -7.25 26.19 -15.23
N LEU A 322 -6.24 26.59 -15.99
CA LEU A 322 -5.75 25.87 -17.16
C LEU A 322 -4.64 24.89 -16.74
N SER A 323 -4.74 23.63 -17.14
CA SER A 323 -3.70 22.60 -16.91
C SER A 323 -3.02 22.16 -18.20
N GLU A 324 -1.85 21.54 -18.08
CA GLU A 324 -1.14 20.92 -19.22
C GLU A 324 -2.03 19.94 -20.02
N SER A 325 -2.91 19.19 -19.33
CA SER A 325 -3.84 18.27 -19.97
C SER A 325 -4.92 19.00 -20.79
N ASP A 326 -5.33 20.18 -20.38
CA ASP A 326 -6.30 20.99 -21.13
C ASP A 326 -5.70 21.48 -22.45
N ILE A 327 -4.41 21.85 -22.44
CA ILE A 327 -3.67 22.19 -23.65
C ILE A 327 -3.60 20.99 -24.60
N ILE A 328 -3.26 19.80 -24.09
CA ILE A 328 -3.21 18.59 -24.94
C ILE A 328 -4.59 18.28 -25.55
N ASN A 329 -5.67 18.41 -24.78
CA ASN A 329 -7.03 18.22 -25.30
C ASN A 329 -7.37 19.22 -26.41
N LEU A 330 -6.98 20.49 -26.23
CA LEU A 330 -7.19 21.53 -27.23
C LEU A 330 -6.36 21.28 -28.51
N VAL A 331 -5.11 20.85 -28.36
CA VAL A 331 -4.25 20.45 -29.49
C VAL A 331 -4.83 19.23 -30.20
N ALA A 332 -5.39 18.25 -29.48
CA ALA A 332 -6.04 17.09 -30.07
C ALA A 332 -7.30 17.47 -30.88
N GLN A 333 -8.11 18.40 -30.38
CA GLN A 333 -9.28 18.93 -31.10
C GLN A 333 -8.89 19.68 -32.38
N ASN A 334 -7.70 20.29 -32.38
CA ASN A 334 -7.18 21.09 -33.48
C ASN A 334 -5.94 20.45 -34.14
N ILE A 335 -5.87 19.12 -34.15
CA ILE A 335 -4.68 18.37 -34.60
C ILE A 335 -4.26 18.72 -36.04
N HIS A 336 -5.23 19.14 -36.85
CA HIS A 336 -5.01 19.55 -38.24
C HIS A 336 -4.07 20.76 -38.35
N LEU A 337 -4.04 21.65 -37.34
CA LEU A 337 -3.16 22.83 -37.29
C LEU A 337 -1.68 22.46 -37.15
N LEU A 338 -1.37 21.22 -36.74
CA LEU A 338 0.02 20.74 -36.65
C LEU A 338 0.65 20.46 -38.04
N GLY A 339 -0.12 20.51 -39.13
CA GLY A 339 0.40 20.29 -40.48
C GLY A 339 1.05 18.90 -40.65
N GLU A 340 2.16 18.84 -41.38
CA GLU A 340 2.86 17.58 -41.68
C GLU A 340 3.52 16.91 -40.47
N ILE A 341 3.82 17.68 -39.40
CA ILE A 341 4.50 17.11 -38.22
C ILE A 341 3.65 16.04 -37.54
N ARG A 342 2.31 16.11 -37.67
CA ARG A 342 1.39 15.15 -37.05
C ARG A 342 1.59 13.73 -37.56
N SER A 343 2.03 13.60 -38.82
CA SER A 343 2.26 12.31 -39.51
C SER A 343 3.67 11.76 -39.29
N LYS A 344 4.60 12.57 -38.76
CA LYS A 344 5.96 12.10 -38.44
C LYS A 344 5.91 11.15 -37.24
N THR A 345 6.82 10.17 -37.22
CA THR A 345 6.91 9.19 -36.12
C THR A 345 7.54 9.81 -34.88
N ILE A 346 7.31 9.22 -33.70
CA ILE A 346 7.94 9.63 -32.43
C ILE A 346 9.47 9.70 -32.55
N GLN A 347 10.06 8.74 -33.26
CA GLN A 347 11.49 8.72 -33.53
C GLN A 347 11.93 9.90 -34.40
N GLN A 348 11.21 10.20 -35.49
CA GLN A 348 11.54 11.28 -36.43
C GLN A 348 11.45 12.68 -35.81
N ILE A 349 10.54 12.88 -34.84
CA ILE A 349 10.39 14.17 -34.15
C ILE A 349 11.31 14.31 -32.93
N GLY A 350 12.14 13.31 -32.63
CA GLY A 350 13.14 13.37 -31.57
C GLY A 350 12.61 13.19 -30.15
N LEU A 351 11.39 12.66 -29.99
CA LEU A 351 10.80 12.36 -28.68
C LEU A 351 11.29 11.02 -28.07
N CYS A 352 12.23 10.32 -28.71
CA CYS A 352 12.91 9.10 -28.23
C CYS A 352 14.33 9.36 -27.67
N SER A 353 14.60 10.55 -27.12
CA SER A 353 15.98 11.02 -26.91
C SER A 353 16.63 10.61 -25.58
N ALA A 354 15.86 10.14 -24.59
CA ALA A 354 16.39 9.75 -23.28
C ALA A 354 16.08 8.29 -22.95
N PRO A 355 17.10 7.48 -22.56
CA PRO A 355 16.87 6.13 -22.08
C PRO A 355 16.10 6.16 -20.75
N VAL A 356 15.09 5.33 -20.66
CA VAL A 356 14.27 5.23 -19.46
C VAL A 356 14.87 4.22 -18.50
N LYS A 357 15.06 4.65 -17.24
CA LYS A 357 15.47 3.73 -16.19
C LYS A 357 14.29 2.85 -15.80
N VAL A 358 14.44 1.55 -16.00
CA VAL A 358 13.45 0.53 -15.69
C VAL A 358 13.61 0.03 -14.26
N TYR A 359 12.50 -0.40 -13.66
CA TYR A 359 12.49 -0.92 -12.30
C TYR A 359 11.79 -2.26 -12.24
N ASN A 360 12.26 -3.08 -11.33
CA ASN A 360 11.90 -4.47 -11.23
C ASN A 360 10.57 -4.65 -10.48
N LYS A 361 9.72 -5.55 -10.97
CA LYS A 361 8.42 -5.91 -10.36
C LYS A 361 8.50 -6.30 -8.88
N ASP A 362 9.63 -6.85 -8.45
CA ASP A 362 9.85 -7.35 -7.08
C ASP A 362 10.40 -6.28 -6.13
N MET A 363 10.71 -5.07 -6.62
CA MET A 363 11.14 -3.96 -5.76
C MET A 363 10.02 -3.52 -4.84
N ARG A 364 10.36 -3.14 -3.61
CA ARG A 364 9.38 -2.63 -2.65
C ARG A 364 8.84 -1.27 -3.07
N VAL A 365 7.55 -1.02 -2.83
CA VAL A 365 6.90 0.27 -3.13
C VAL A 365 7.65 1.44 -2.49
N ILE A 366 8.10 1.32 -1.24
CA ILE A 366 8.89 2.37 -0.55
C ILE A 366 10.19 2.70 -1.30
N THR A 367 10.88 1.70 -1.83
CA THR A 367 12.11 1.90 -2.61
C THR A 367 11.80 2.60 -3.93
N VAL A 368 10.71 2.20 -4.61
CA VAL A 368 10.28 2.85 -5.86
C VAL A 368 9.86 4.32 -5.60
N LEU A 369 9.25 4.61 -4.46
CA LEU A 369 8.90 5.98 -4.06
C LEU A 369 10.11 6.86 -3.76
N GLU A 370 11.09 6.34 -3.01
CA GLU A 370 12.35 7.03 -2.78
C GLU A 370 13.03 7.38 -4.11
N LEU A 371 12.99 6.46 -5.07
CA LEU A 371 13.54 6.67 -6.41
C LEU A 371 12.78 7.74 -7.20
N LEU A 372 11.45 7.74 -7.15
CA LEU A 372 10.62 8.80 -7.75
C LEU A 372 11.03 10.19 -7.23
N LEU A 373 11.19 10.32 -5.91
CA LEU A 373 11.59 11.56 -5.25
C LEU A 373 13.03 11.98 -5.60
N GLN A 374 13.98 11.05 -5.51
CA GLN A 374 15.40 11.33 -5.83
C GLN A 374 15.60 11.73 -7.29
N LYS A 375 14.82 11.15 -8.20
CA LYS A 375 14.89 11.42 -9.63
C LYS A 375 13.97 12.55 -10.08
N ASN A 376 13.15 13.08 -9.17
CA ASN A 376 12.15 14.12 -9.44
C ASN A 376 11.25 13.77 -10.64
N VAL A 377 10.79 12.52 -10.69
CA VAL A 377 9.86 12.02 -11.72
C VAL A 377 8.51 11.64 -11.10
N SER A 378 7.45 11.76 -11.90
CA SER A 378 6.06 11.53 -11.47
C SER A 378 5.62 10.07 -11.55
N ALA A 379 6.26 9.29 -12.43
CA ALA A 379 5.99 7.86 -12.59
C ALA A 379 7.20 7.12 -13.18
N VAL A 380 7.24 5.80 -12.98
CA VAL A 380 8.29 4.90 -13.44
C VAL A 380 7.73 3.64 -14.09
N PRO A 381 8.47 3.03 -15.03
CA PRO A 381 8.08 1.79 -15.66
C PRO A 381 8.51 0.60 -14.79
N ILE A 382 7.61 -0.36 -14.65
CA ILE A 382 7.88 -1.62 -13.98
C ILE A 382 7.99 -2.72 -15.02
N ILE A 383 9.10 -3.47 -14.99
CA ILE A 383 9.41 -4.55 -15.92
C ILE A 383 9.43 -5.92 -15.23
N ASP A 384 9.21 -6.97 -16.02
CA ASP A 384 9.57 -8.33 -15.62
C ASP A 384 11.05 -8.58 -15.91
N GLN A 385 11.78 -9.16 -14.95
CA GLN A 385 13.22 -9.42 -15.10
C GLN A 385 13.53 -10.51 -16.11
N THR A 386 12.58 -11.42 -16.35
CA THR A 386 12.80 -12.60 -17.20
C THR A 386 12.95 -12.24 -18.66
N ASP A 387 12.24 -11.22 -19.13
CA ASP A 387 12.25 -10.78 -20.53
C ASP A 387 12.41 -9.26 -20.71
N ASN A 388 12.62 -8.51 -19.62
CA ASN A 388 12.72 -7.04 -19.58
C ASN A 388 11.50 -6.31 -20.14
N LYS A 389 10.34 -6.98 -20.27
CA LYS A 389 9.15 -6.37 -20.84
C LYS A 389 8.47 -5.47 -19.83
N LEU A 390 7.90 -4.39 -20.34
CA LEU A 390 7.10 -3.47 -19.56
C LEU A 390 5.77 -4.12 -19.16
N ILE A 391 5.53 -4.26 -17.86
CA ILE A 391 4.33 -4.93 -17.32
C ILE A 391 3.41 -4.00 -16.54
N ALA A 392 3.92 -2.89 -16.01
CA ALA A 392 3.11 -1.93 -15.26
C ALA A 392 3.71 -0.52 -15.22
N ASN A 393 2.88 0.45 -14.85
CA ASN A 393 3.29 1.81 -14.53
C ASN A 393 3.02 2.11 -13.06
N PHE A 394 4.04 2.62 -12.35
CA PHE A 394 3.90 3.05 -10.96
C PHE A 394 4.07 4.57 -10.84
N SER A 395 3.10 5.24 -10.19
CA SER A 395 3.06 6.69 -10.00
C SER A 395 2.59 7.07 -8.60
N VAL A 396 2.79 8.33 -8.21
CA VAL A 396 2.28 8.85 -6.93
C VAL A 396 0.75 8.71 -6.82
N SER A 397 0.03 8.75 -7.95
CA SER A 397 -1.42 8.56 -7.94
C SER A 397 -1.86 7.16 -7.50
N ASN A 398 -1.00 6.16 -7.65
CA ASN A 398 -1.26 4.79 -7.18
C ASN A 398 -1.23 4.69 -5.65
N LEU A 399 -0.67 5.69 -4.95
CA LEU A 399 -0.73 5.79 -3.49
C LEU A 399 -2.03 6.40 -2.96
N LYS A 400 -2.95 6.79 -3.85
CA LYS A 400 -4.19 7.43 -3.41
C LYS A 400 -5.02 6.43 -2.57
N GLY A 401 -5.32 6.80 -1.33
CA GLY A 401 -6.00 5.92 -0.38
C GLY A 401 -5.05 5.10 0.48
N LEU A 402 -3.73 5.30 0.35
CA LEU A 402 -2.77 4.95 1.38
C LEU A 402 -2.99 5.85 2.60
N GLY A 403 -3.13 5.25 3.75
CA GLY A 403 -3.37 5.90 5.03
C GLY A 403 -2.98 4.99 6.19
N GLU A 404 -3.37 5.38 7.39
CA GLU A 404 -2.92 4.73 8.63
C GLU A 404 -3.19 3.23 8.69
N ASN A 405 -4.31 2.78 8.10
CA ASN A 405 -4.75 1.38 8.15
C ASN A 405 -4.10 0.45 7.10
N ASN A 406 -3.37 1.00 6.14
CA ASN A 406 -2.81 0.24 5.02
C ASN A 406 -1.41 0.71 4.64
N PHE A 407 -0.72 1.40 5.54
CA PHE A 407 0.62 1.92 5.32
C PHE A 407 1.68 0.81 5.15
N SER A 408 1.44 -0.37 5.73
CA SER A 408 2.27 -1.57 5.54
C SER A 408 2.36 -2.02 4.08
N GLU A 409 1.39 -1.63 3.24
CA GLU A 409 1.40 -1.92 1.79
C GLU A 409 2.61 -1.31 1.08
N LEU A 410 3.29 -0.32 1.66
CA LEU A 410 4.54 0.24 1.14
C LEU A 410 5.72 -0.76 1.15
N MET A 411 5.62 -1.83 1.95
CA MET A 411 6.65 -2.86 2.04
C MET A 411 6.46 -3.98 1.03
N LEU A 412 5.31 -4.03 0.34
CA LEU A 412 5.01 -5.04 -0.67
C LEU A 412 5.86 -4.84 -1.93
N PRO A 413 6.10 -5.91 -2.71
CA PRO A 413 6.52 -5.80 -4.10
C PRO A 413 5.61 -4.85 -4.89
N VAL A 414 6.21 -3.99 -5.72
CA VAL A 414 5.50 -2.90 -6.41
C VAL A 414 4.43 -3.44 -7.36
N TYR A 415 4.70 -4.57 -8.02
CA TYR A 415 3.72 -5.18 -8.92
C TYR A 415 2.54 -5.79 -8.16
N GLU A 416 2.80 -6.47 -7.04
CA GLU A 416 1.77 -7.02 -6.16
C GLU A 416 0.89 -5.90 -5.57
N TYR A 417 1.52 -4.79 -5.14
CA TYR A 417 0.80 -3.61 -4.69
C TYR A 417 -0.15 -3.06 -5.76
N LEU A 418 0.30 -2.93 -7.01
CA LEU A 418 -0.52 -2.44 -8.12
C LEU A 418 -1.70 -3.37 -8.41
N GLN A 419 -1.49 -4.70 -8.35
CA GLN A 419 -2.57 -5.67 -8.47
C GLN A 419 -3.61 -5.52 -7.35
N PHE A 420 -3.16 -5.38 -6.10
CA PHE A 420 -4.07 -5.15 -4.96
C PHE A 420 -4.88 -3.86 -5.11
N GLN A 421 -4.26 -2.76 -5.55
CA GLN A 421 -5.01 -1.52 -5.78
C GLN A 421 -6.06 -1.69 -6.88
N SER A 422 -5.74 -2.41 -7.95
CA SER A 422 -6.69 -2.69 -9.05
C SER A 422 -7.91 -3.48 -8.56
N ILE A 423 -7.69 -4.52 -7.75
CA ILE A 423 -8.77 -5.32 -7.14
C ILE A 423 -9.65 -4.46 -6.22
N LYS A 424 -9.03 -3.60 -5.39
CA LYS A 424 -9.77 -2.68 -4.51
C LYS A 424 -10.62 -1.68 -5.28
N GLU A 425 -10.14 -1.17 -6.42
CA GLU A 425 -10.91 -0.27 -7.27
C GLU A 425 -12.09 -0.98 -7.96
N MET A 426 -11.87 -2.20 -8.47
CA MET A 426 -12.93 -3.03 -9.08
C MET A 426 -14.07 -3.30 -8.10
N ASN A 427 -13.73 -3.69 -6.86
CA ASN A 427 -14.72 -3.96 -5.82
C ASN A 427 -15.51 -2.73 -5.38
N LYS A 428 -14.95 -1.52 -5.51
CA LYS A 428 -15.63 -0.27 -5.13
C LYS A 428 -16.60 0.27 -6.18
N LYS A 429 -16.42 -0.04 -7.46
CA LYS A 429 -17.14 0.64 -8.54
C LYS A 429 -18.29 -0.14 -9.20
N GLN A 430 -18.46 -1.44 -8.93
CA GLN A 430 -19.47 -2.28 -9.62
C GLN A 430 -19.49 -2.03 -11.15
N SER A 431 -18.34 -1.73 -11.76
CA SER A 431 -18.22 -1.34 -13.17
C SER A 431 -17.15 -2.17 -13.86
N SER A 432 -17.44 -2.60 -15.09
CA SER A 432 -16.62 -3.44 -15.97
C SER A 432 -15.41 -2.74 -16.62
N LEU A 433 -15.11 -1.48 -16.29
CA LEU A 433 -13.98 -0.76 -16.89
C LEU A 433 -12.75 -0.83 -15.97
N GLU A 434 -11.85 -1.74 -16.33
CA GLU A 434 -10.48 -1.81 -15.82
C GLU A 434 -9.83 -0.43 -15.93
N LYS A 435 -9.59 0.25 -14.79
CA LYS A 435 -8.40 1.09 -14.73
C LYS A 435 -7.22 0.13 -14.67
N SER A 436 -6.80 -0.34 -15.83
CA SER A 436 -5.63 -1.19 -15.91
C SER A 436 -4.43 -0.36 -15.47
N PHE A 437 -3.68 -0.89 -14.50
CA PHE A 437 -2.31 -0.42 -14.19
C PHE A 437 -1.35 -0.76 -15.35
N HIS A 438 -1.89 -1.30 -16.44
CA HIS A 438 -1.16 -1.59 -17.65
C HIS A 438 -0.57 -0.29 -18.21
N PRO A 439 0.69 -0.37 -18.64
CA PRO A 439 1.37 0.76 -19.21
C PRO A 439 0.65 1.21 -20.48
N LEU A 440 0.39 2.51 -20.60
CA LEU A 440 0.04 3.07 -21.89
C LEU A 440 1.31 3.26 -22.70
N VAL A 441 1.36 2.62 -23.86
CA VAL A 441 2.55 2.54 -24.69
C VAL A 441 2.38 3.21 -26.04
N LEU A 442 3.51 3.66 -26.57
CA LEU A 442 3.75 4.02 -27.96
C LEU A 442 4.86 3.13 -28.51
N HIS A 443 4.79 2.81 -29.79
CA HIS A 443 5.95 2.33 -30.52
C HIS A 443 6.74 3.51 -31.11
N GLU A 444 8.02 3.33 -31.38
CA GLU A 444 8.86 4.38 -32.00
C GLU A 444 8.36 4.83 -33.39
N TRP A 445 7.62 3.94 -34.08
CA TRP A 445 6.97 4.20 -35.36
C TRP A 445 5.54 4.74 -35.25
N ASP A 446 4.99 4.90 -34.03
CA ASP A 446 3.71 5.59 -33.85
C ASP A 446 3.85 7.05 -34.28
N THR A 447 2.79 7.62 -34.84
CA THR A 447 2.77 9.02 -35.27
C THR A 447 2.62 9.97 -34.10
N PHE A 448 3.04 11.23 -34.28
CA PHE A 448 2.84 12.29 -33.30
C PHE A 448 1.35 12.50 -32.98
N GLU A 449 0.50 12.41 -34.00
CA GLU A 449 -0.96 12.45 -33.89
C GLU A 449 -1.49 11.35 -32.95
N ASN A 450 -1.02 10.11 -33.11
CA ASN A 450 -1.41 8.99 -32.24
C ASN A 450 -1.05 9.27 -30.77
N ALA A 451 0.13 9.85 -30.51
CA ALA A 451 0.55 10.20 -29.16
C ALA A 451 -0.31 11.29 -28.52
N ILE A 452 -0.65 12.35 -29.26
CA ILE A 452 -1.55 13.41 -28.79
C ILE A 452 -2.92 12.84 -28.44
N PHE A 453 -3.51 12.02 -29.33
CA PHE A 453 -4.82 11.42 -29.07
C PHE A 453 -4.80 10.45 -27.89
N LYS A 454 -3.77 9.61 -27.76
CA LYS A 454 -3.62 8.72 -26.61
C LYS A 454 -3.56 9.51 -25.29
N LEU A 455 -2.78 10.59 -25.22
CA LEU A 455 -2.69 11.43 -24.02
C LEU A 455 -4.03 12.12 -23.70
N ALA A 456 -4.69 12.69 -24.71
CA ALA A 456 -5.98 13.36 -24.56
C ALA A 456 -7.08 12.41 -24.04
N ALA A 457 -7.16 11.21 -24.64
CA ALA A 457 -8.18 10.21 -24.29
C ALA A 457 -8.00 9.61 -22.89
N THR A 458 -6.75 9.40 -22.47
CA THR A 458 -6.44 8.65 -21.24
C THR A 458 -6.18 9.51 -20.02
N LYS A 459 -6.04 10.84 -20.20
CA LYS A 459 -5.77 11.83 -19.13
C LYS A 459 -4.52 11.48 -18.30
N VAL A 460 -3.54 10.80 -18.92
CA VAL A 460 -2.24 10.54 -18.30
C VAL A 460 -1.23 11.61 -18.69
N HIS A 461 -0.20 11.79 -17.86
CA HIS A 461 0.84 12.80 -18.10
C HIS A 461 2.04 12.28 -18.92
N GLN A 462 2.10 10.97 -19.17
CA GLN A 462 3.19 10.34 -19.91
C GLN A 462 2.79 9.02 -20.57
N LEU A 463 3.47 8.69 -21.67
CA LEU A 463 3.38 7.43 -22.41
C LEU A 463 4.76 6.80 -22.51
N TRP A 464 4.84 5.48 -22.31
CA TRP A 464 6.10 4.74 -22.46
C TRP A 464 6.34 4.40 -23.92
N VAL A 465 7.53 4.68 -24.43
CA VAL A 465 7.93 4.23 -25.77
C VAL A 465 8.59 2.88 -25.65
N VAL A 466 8.09 1.88 -26.37
CA VAL A 466 8.60 0.51 -26.38
C VAL A 466 9.09 0.10 -27.78
N ASN A 467 10.05 -0.82 -27.83
CA ASN A 467 10.47 -1.46 -29.07
C ASN A 467 9.49 -2.59 -29.48
N ILE A 468 9.85 -3.36 -30.51
CA ILE A 468 9.05 -4.51 -30.99
C ILE A 468 8.86 -5.62 -29.93
N ASP A 469 9.81 -5.76 -29.00
CA ASP A 469 9.77 -6.76 -27.94
C ASP A 469 9.05 -6.27 -26.67
N TYR A 470 8.44 -5.08 -26.72
CA TYR A 470 7.77 -4.44 -25.58
C TYR A 470 8.73 -4.01 -24.45
N VAL A 471 10.02 -3.87 -24.75
CA VAL A 471 11.03 -3.33 -23.84
C VAL A 471 10.95 -1.80 -23.88
N PRO A 472 10.85 -1.12 -22.73
CA PRO A 472 10.75 0.34 -22.67
C PRO A 472 12.09 0.99 -23.01
N ILE A 473 12.07 1.85 -24.03
CA ILE A 473 13.26 2.53 -24.56
C ILE A 473 13.26 4.03 -24.23
N SER A 474 12.09 4.67 -24.17
CA SER A 474 11.96 6.10 -23.88
C SER A 474 10.61 6.45 -23.25
N VAL A 475 10.38 7.74 -22.97
CA VAL A 475 9.13 8.26 -22.39
C VAL A 475 8.73 9.55 -23.07
N VAL A 476 7.49 9.62 -23.54
CA VAL A 476 6.88 10.86 -24.03
C VAL A 476 6.07 11.46 -22.89
N THR A 477 6.42 12.67 -22.44
CA THR A 477 5.69 13.42 -21.42
C THR A 477 4.95 14.60 -22.03
N ILE A 478 3.89 15.09 -21.38
CA ILE A 478 3.23 16.33 -21.83
C ILE A 478 4.25 17.47 -21.94
N ASN A 479 5.15 17.62 -20.97
CA ASN A 479 6.21 18.63 -21.01
C ASN A 479 7.11 18.49 -22.26
N SER A 480 7.52 17.28 -22.64
CA SER A 480 8.31 17.07 -23.87
C SER A 480 7.56 17.47 -25.14
N ILE A 481 6.23 17.30 -25.16
CA ILE A 481 5.37 17.75 -26.26
C ILE A 481 5.26 19.27 -26.26
N LEU A 482 5.01 19.90 -25.11
CA LEU A 482 4.95 21.35 -25.00
C LEU A 482 6.25 22.00 -25.47
N LYS A 483 7.41 21.45 -25.06
CA LYS A 483 8.73 21.87 -25.56
C LYS A 483 8.86 21.76 -27.07
N LEU A 484 8.41 20.64 -27.64
CA LEU A 484 8.43 20.46 -29.10
C LEU A 484 7.57 21.52 -29.80
N LEU A 485 6.36 21.77 -29.29
CA LEU A 485 5.46 22.81 -29.82
C LEU A 485 6.10 24.21 -29.72
N THR A 486 6.74 24.53 -28.59
CA THR A 486 7.48 25.80 -28.36
C THR A 486 8.63 25.98 -29.36
N VAL A 487 9.47 24.95 -29.53
CA VAL A 487 10.64 24.99 -30.42
C VAL A 487 10.24 25.15 -31.89
N GLN A 488 9.16 24.48 -32.29
CA GLN A 488 8.67 24.52 -33.68
C GLN A 488 7.93 25.82 -34.01
N ARG A 489 7.74 26.74 -33.04
CA ARG A 489 6.96 27.98 -33.23
C ARG A 489 5.62 27.74 -33.93
N MET A 490 4.93 26.65 -33.57
CA MET A 490 3.70 26.30 -34.24
C MET A 490 2.64 27.36 -33.97
N ASP A 491 2.16 27.95 -35.06
CA ASP A 491 1.19 29.00 -35.00
C ASP A 491 -0.22 28.44 -34.77
N LEU A 492 -0.57 28.28 -33.49
CA LEU A 492 -1.93 27.86 -33.07
C LEU A 492 -2.89 29.06 -32.94
N ARG A 493 -2.67 30.15 -33.70
CA ARG A 493 -3.45 31.40 -33.60
C ARG A 493 -4.92 31.35 -34.07
N PRO A 494 -5.39 30.52 -35.01
CA PRO A 494 -6.79 30.57 -35.42
C PRO A 494 -7.76 30.12 -34.33
#